data_AF-A0A971FZB3-F1
#
_entry.id   AF-A0A971FZB3-F1
#
_cell.length_a   1.000
_cell.length_b   1.000
_cell.length_c   1.000
_cell.angle_alpha   90.00
_cell.angle_beta   90.00
_cell.angle_gamma   90.00
#
_symmetry.space_group_name_H-M   'P 1'
#
loop_
_entity.id
_entity.type
_entity.pdbx_description
1 polymer ?
#
loop_
_entity_poly.entity_id
_entity_poly.type
_entity_poly.pdbx_seq_one_letter_code
_entity_poly.pdbx_strand_id
1 'polypeptide(L)'
;ELDATIEPDITQAAYDAMATPRYLLSVADAGHLVFSDVCLIGRDQGGLVGIVESIGLDIPADLLSLASDGCQDDLPPVEDAFGAIDALSVAFLRTYLDDDDAAAASLVPEAVSAQDGWPATLTAHP
;
A
#
# COMPACT_ATOMS: atom_id res chain seq x y z
N GLU A 1 7.66 -6.38 -1.89
CA GLU A 1 7.64 -4.98 -2.34
C GLU A 1 8.41 -4.85 -3.63
N LEU A 2 7.77 -4.28 -4.64
CA LEU A 2 8.26 -4.04 -5.99
C LEU A 2 8.11 -2.55 -6.36
N ASP A 3 7.99 -1.66 -5.36
CA ASP A 3 7.90 -0.22 -5.54
C ASP A 3 9.14 0.30 -6.28
N ALA A 4 8.92 0.86 -7.47
CA ALA A 4 9.95 1.42 -8.33
C ALA A 4 10.04 2.95 -8.24
N THR A 5 9.15 3.58 -7.46
CA THR A 5 9.06 5.02 -7.26
C THR A 5 9.78 5.44 -5.99
N ILE A 6 9.56 4.71 -4.88
CA ILE A 6 10.21 4.93 -3.59
C ILE A 6 10.94 3.65 -3.19
N GLU A 7 12.26 3.71 -3.07
CA GLU A 7 13.06 2.56 -2.64
C GLU A 7 12.64 2.13 -1.21
N PRO A 8 12.32 0.84 -0.98
CA PRO A 8 11.86 0.35 0.33
C PRO A 8 12.82 0.68 1.50
N ASP A 9 14.13 0.74 1.23
CA ASP A 9 15.15 1.08 2.23
C ASP A 9 14.97 2.50 2.80
N ILE A 10 14.43 3.45 2.01
CA ILE A 10 14.15 4.82 2.49
C ILE A 10 13.02 4.78 3.51
N THR A 11 11.95 4.02 3.23
CA THR A 11 10.81 3.85 4.14
C THR A 11 11.24 3.12 5.42
N GLN A 12 12.07 2.09 5.30
CA GLN A 12 12.64 1.37 6.45
C GLN A 12 13.50 2.30 7.32
N ALA A 13 14.37 3.10 6.72
CA ALA A 13 15.20 4.05 7.46
C ALA A 13 14.36 5.10 8.19
N ALA A 14 13.27 5.58 7.59
CA ALA A 14 12.32 6.48 8.24
C ALA A 14 11.65 5.80 9.45
N TYR A 15 11.16 4.57 9.29
CA TYR A 15 10.58 3.78 10.37
C TYR A 15 11.55 3.59 11.54
N ASP A 16 12.79 3.20 11.27
CA ASP A 16 13.80 2.95 12.30
C ASP A 16 14.10 4.21 13.13
N ALA A 17 13.99 5.40 12.51
CA ALA A 17 14.22 6.69 13.14
C ALA A 17 13.01 7.25 13.92
N MET A 18 11.82 6.68 13.77
CA MET A 18 10.62 7.14 14.49
C MET A 18 10.67 6.82 15.99
N ALA A 19 10.06 7.69 16.81
CA ALA A 19 9.77 7.36 18.21
C ALA A 19 8.67 6.29 18.30
N THR A 20 8.62 5.55 19.40
CA THR A 20 7.50 4.63 19.67
C THR A 20 6.28 5.40 20.17
N PRO A 21 5.05 4.90 19.92
CA PRO A 21 4.73 3.71 19.13
C PRO A 21 4.91 3.92 17.62
N ARG A 22 5.43 2.91 16.91
CA ARG A 22 5.65 2.95 15.44
C ARG A 22 5.27 1.63 14.77
N TYR A 23 4.74 1.73 13.55
CA TYR A 23 4.27 0.60 12.76
C TYR A 23 4.71 0.76 11.30
N LEU A 24 5.10 -0.36 10.67
CA LEU A 24 5.43 -0.43 9.25
C LEU A 24 4.70 -1.63 8.64
N LEU A 25 3.81 -1.36 7.69
CA LEU A 25 3.13 -2.36 6.88
C LEU A 25 3.89 -2.53 5.57
N SER A 26 4.29 -3.75 5.26
CA SER A 26 4.85 -4.11 3.95
C SER A 26 3.89 -5.04 3.21
N VAL A 27 3.69 -4.79 1.92
CA VAL A 27 2.87 -5.62 1.05
C VAL A 27 3.77 -6.42 0.10
N ALA A 28 3.61 -7.74 0.10
CA ALA A 28 4.37 -8.65 -0.73
C ALA A 28 3.99 -8.47 -2.21
N ASP A 29 5.01 -8.54 -3.08
CA ASP A 29 4.84 -8.52 -4.55
C ASP A 29 3.99 -7.37 -5.13
N ALA A 30 3.87 -6.26 -4.40
CA ALA A 30 3.11 -5.08 -4.80
C ALA A 30 4.01 -3.90 -5.18
N GLY A 31 3.60 -3.12 -6.19
CA GLY A 31 4.24 -1.85 -6.55
C GLY A 31 3.66 -0.65 -5.80
N HIS A 32 4.10 0.56 -6.17
CA HIS A 32 3.85 1.80 -5.43
C HIS A 32 2.36 2.09 -5.19
N LEU A 33 1.52 1.82 -6.20
CA LEU A 33 0.14 2.24 -6.21
C LEU A 33 -0.82 1.35 -5.42
N VAL A 34 -0.32 0.29 -4.76
CA VAL A 34 -1.14 -0.65 -3.96
C VAL A 34 -1.91 0.02 -2.82
N PHE A 35 -1.48 1.21 -2.38
CA PHE A 35 -2.14 1.99 -1.32
C PHE A 35 -3.21 2.95 -1.85
N SER A 36 -3.59 2.85 -3.13
CA SER A 36 -4.52 3.78 -3.78
C SER A 36 -5.40 3.09 -4.81
N ASP A 37 -6.51 3.74 -5.17
CA ASP A 37 -7.41 3.25 -6.22
C ASP A 37 -6.87 3.45 -7.65
N VAL A 38 -5.64 3.96 -7.83
CA VAL A 38 -5.13 4.38 -9.14
C VAL A 38 -5.13 3.25 -10.16
N CYS A 39 -4.73 2.04 -9.77
CA CYS A 39 -4.75 0.87 -10.67
C CYS A 39 -6.16 0.43 -11.08
N LEU A 40 -7.20 0.86 -10.36
CA LEU A 40 -8.59 0.57 -10.69
C LEU A 40 -9.15 1.54 -11.74
N ILE A 41 -8.55 2.72 -11.87
CA ILE A 41 -9.03 3.75 -12.78
C ILE A 41 -8.78 3.31 -14.21
N GLY A 42 -9.86 3.02 -14.93
CA GLY A 42 -9.77 2.67 -16.34
C GLY A 42 -9.02 1.38 -16.61
N ARG A 43 -8.96 0.43 -15.66
CA ARG A 43 -8.28 -0.86 -15.83
C ARG A 43 -8.63 -1.54 -17.15
N ASP A 44 -9.93 -1.61 -17.47
CA ASP A 44 -10.42 -2.22 -18.72
C ASP A 44 -10.11 -1.39 -20.00
N GLN A 45 -9.50 -0.21 -19.85
CA GLN A 45 -9.10 0.73 -20.89
C GLN A 45 -7.57 0.93 -20.96
N GLY A 46 -6.78 0.07 -20.29
CA GLY A 46 -5.32 0.20 -20.22
C GLY A 46 -4.84 1.15 -19.10
N GLY A 47 -5.67 1.36 -18.08
CA GLY A 47 -5.36 2.22 -16.93
C GLY A 47 -5.34 3.71 -17.27
N LEU A 48 -4.81 4.52 -16.36
CA LEU A 48 -4.61 5.96 -16.59
C LEU A 48 -3.76 6.25 -17.83
N VAL A 49 -2.74 5.43 -18.10
CA VAL A 49 -1.88 5.56 -19.28
C VAL A 49 -2.71 5.42 -20.56
N GLY A 50 -3.51 4.34 -20.67
CA GLY A 50 -4.39 4.14 -21.83
C GLY A 50 -5.42 5.26 -22.01
N ILE A 51 -5.95 5.83 -20.92
CA ILE A 51 -6.84 6.99 -20.99
C ILE A 51 -6.11 8.21 -21.57
N VAL A 52 -4.92 8.55 -21.05
CA VAL A 52 -4.11 9.69 -21.50
C VAL A 52 -3.77 9.58 -22.99
N GLU A 53 -3.35 8.39 -23.43
CA GLU A 53 -3.06 8.10 -24.83
C GLU A 53 -4.31 8.27 -25.72
N SER A 54 -5.48 7.82 -25.24
CA SER A 54 -6.74 7.90 -26.00
C SER A 54 -7.19 9.33 -26.30
N ILE A 55 -6.80 10.30 -25.46
CA ILE A 55 -7.14 11.72 -25.62
C ILE A 55 -6.00 12.55 -26.25
N GLY A 56 -4.89 11.90 -26.63
CA GLY A 56 -3.77 12.53 -27.33
C GLY A 56 -2.99 13.52 -26.47
N LEU A 57 -2.98 13.35 -25.14
CA LEU A 57 -2.13 14.14 -24.26
C LEU A 57 -0.71 13.57 -24.27
N ASP A 58 0.26 14.40 -24.65
CA ASP A 58 1.68 14.07 -24.57
C ASP A 58 2.18 14.31 -23.14
N ILE A 59 2.40 13.22 -22.41
CA ILE A 59 2.83 13.22 -21.01
C ILE A 59 4.23 12.62 -20.93
N PRO A 60 5.17 13.27 -20.20
CA PRO A 60 6.50 12.73 -19.95
C PRO A 60 6.47 11.28 -19.43
N ALA A 61 7.36 10.44 -19.94
CA ALA A 61 7.43 9.01 -19.60
C ALA A 61 7.53 8.76 -18.08
N ASP A 62 8.28 9.59 -17.36
CA ASP A 62 8.41 9.48 -15.91
C ASP A 62 7.05 9.61 -15.20
N LEU A 63 6.18 10.52 -15.66
CA LEU A 63 4.84 10.69 -15.09
C LEU A 63 3.91 9.52 -15.45
N LEU A 64 4.08 8.91 -16.63
CA LEU A 64 3.36 7.69 -17.00
C LEU A 64 3.79 6.49 -16.16
N SER A 65 5.08 6.41 -15.81
CA SER A 65 5.60 5.39 -14.89
C SER A 65 4.97 5.53 -13.51
N LEU A 66 4.90 6.74 -12.97
CA LEU A 66 4.23 7.01 -11.68
C LEU A 66 2.74 6.60 -11.70
N ALA A 67 2.07 6.70 -12.84
CA ALA A 67 0.65 6.36 -12.99
C ALA A 67 0.39 4.86 -13.16
N SER A 68 1.44 4.02 -13.23
CA SER A 68 1.33 2.59 -13.54
C SER A 68 2.19 1.66 -12.67
N ASP A 69 2.98 2.19 -11.75
CA ASP A 69 3.82 1.41 -10.82
C ASP A 69 2.97 0.50 -9.91
N GLY A 70 3.04 -0.81 -10.15
CA GLY A 70 2.24 -1.81 -9.44
C GLY A 70 0.92 -2.18 -10.10
N CYS A 71 0.60 -1.61 -11.28
CA CYS A 71 -0.65 -1.88 -11.99
C CYS A 71 -0.51 -2.88 -13.15
N GLN A 72 0.64 -3.56 -13.27
CA GLN A 72 0.91 -4.50 -14.35
C GLN A 72 0.12 -5.81 -14.18
N ASP A 73 -0.37 -6.38 -15.28
CA ASP A 73 -1.20 -7.58 -15.28
C ASP A 73 -0.50 -8.85 -14.76
N ASP A 74 0.84 -8.85 -14.69
CA ASP A 74 1.65 -9.96 -14.16
C ASP A 74 1.92 -9.86 -12.65
N LEU A 75 1.48 -8.77 -12.01
CA LEU A 75 1.50 -8.61 -10.56
C LEU A 75 0.18 -9.08 -9.93
N PRO A 76 0.19 -9.43 -8.63
CA PRO A 76 -1.05 -9.67 -7.88
C PRO A 76 -2.00 -8.46 -7.97
N PRO A 77 -3.32 -8.67 -8.04
CA PRO A 77 -4.30 -7.59 -7.97
C PRO A 77 -4.10 -6.72 -6.72
N VAL A 78 -4.09 -5.40 -6.89
CA VAL A 78 -3.92 -4.47 -5.76
C VAL A 78 -5.02 -4.63 -4.71
N GLU A 79 -6.22 -5.02 -5.14
CA GLU A 79 -7.36 -5.23 -4.26
C GLU A 79 -7.14 -6.34 -3.23
N ASP A 80 -6.24 -7.28 -3.47
CA ASP A 80 -5.90 -8.34 -2.52
C ASP A 80 -5.26 -7.77 -1.23
N ALA A 81 -4.65 -6.59 -1.32
CA ALA A 81 -4.04 -5.91 -0.18
C ALA A 81 -4.99 -4.97 0.58
N PHE A 82 -6.11 -4.55 -0.03
CA PHE A 82 -6.98 -3.50 0.51
C PHE A 82 -7.55 -3.88 1.88
N GLY A 83 -7.94 -5.15 2.07
CA GLY A 83 -8.44 -5.63 3.36
C GLY A 83 -7.43 -5.42 4.51
N ALA A 84 -6.14 -5.64 4.26
CA ALA A 84 -5.09 -5.42 5.25
C ALA A 84 -4.87 -3.92 5.51
N ILE A 85 -4.79 -3.13 4.45
CA ILE A 85 -4.55 -1.67 4.52
C ILE A 85 -5.69 -0.98 5.28
N ASP A 86 -6.95 -1.29 4.93
CA ASP A 86 -8.13 -0.71 5.56
C ASP A 86 -8.22 -1.08 7.03
N ALA A 87 -8.10 -2.37 7.35
CA ALA A 87 -8.21 -2.86 8.71
C ALA A 87 -7.15 -2.26 9.64
N LEU A 88 -5.90 -2.18 9.18
CA LEU A 88 -4.80 -1.61 9.96
C LEU A 88 -4.90 -0.09 10.08
N SER A 89 -5.34 0.60 9.03
CA SER A 89 -5.59 2.05 9.09
C SER A 89 -6.70 2.38 10.10
N VAL A 90 -7.80 1.62 10.07
CA VAL A 90 -8.90 1.77 11.03
C VAL A 90 -8.45 1.44 12.45
N ALA A 91 -7.68 0.36 12.65
CA ALA A 91 -7.15 -0.01 13.95
C ALA A 91 -6.22 1.08 14.51
N PHE A 92 -5.34 1.64 13.68
CA PHE A 92 -4.49 2.77 14.04
C PHE A 92 -5.31 3.98 14.49
N LEU A 93 -6.28 4.42 13.68
CA LEU A 93 -7.10 5.58 14.01
C LEU A 93 -7.89 5.39 15.31
N ARG A 94 -8.53 4.23 15.50
CA ARG A 94 -9.28 3.95 16.74
C ARG A 94 -8.39 3.90 17.97
N THR A 95 -7.17 3.38 17.84
CA THR A 95 -6.21 3.33 18.94
C THR A 95 -5.86 4.73 19.43
N TYR A 96 -5.56 5.68 18.53
CA TYR A 96 -5.02 7.00 18.92
C TYR A 96 -6.05 8.13 18.98
N LEU A 97 -7.21 7.97 18.33
CA LEU A 97 -8.26 8.99 18.33
C LEU A 97 -9.40 8.64 19.29
N ASP A 98 -9.64 7.35 19.53
CA ASP A 98 -10.75 6.87 20.37
C ASP A 98 -10.27 6.13 21.66
N ASP A 99 -8.96 6.01 21.88
CA ASP A 99 -8.35 5.25 22.98
C ASP A 99 -8.88 3.79 23.06
N ASP A 100 -9.07 3.15 21.90
CA ASP A 100 -9.64 1.79 21.80
C ASP A 100 -8.57 0.70 21.98
N ASP A 101 -8.49 0.12 23.17
CA ASP A 101 -7.58 -1.00 23.50
C ASP A 101 -7.80 -2.24 22.62
N ALA A 102 -9.03 -2.51 22.16
CA ALA A 102 -9.30 -3.65 21.29
C ALA A 102 -8.75 -3.40 19.88
N ALA A 103 -8.74 -2.15 19.43
CA ALA A 103 -8.08 -1.76 18.18
C ALA A 103 -6.55 -1.89 18.30
N ALA A 104 -5.97 -1.50 19.44
CA ALA A 104 -4.53 -1.64 19.69
C ALA A 104 -4.06 -3.09 19.60
N ALA A 105 -4.89 -4.05 20.05
CA ALA A 105 -4.60 -5.48 19.93
C ALA A 105 -4.53 -5.99 18.47
N SER A 106 -5.06 -5.23 17.50
CA SER A 106 -4.97 -5.56 16.07
C SER A 106 -3.68 -5.05 15.43
N LEU A 107 -2.92 -4.18 16.11
CA LEU A 107 -1.67 -3.58 15.63
C LEU A 107 -0.43 -4.37 16.07
N VAL A 108 -0.52 -5.69 16.15
CA VAL A 108 0.61 -6.56 16.47
C VAL A 108 0.92 -7.52 15.32
N PRO A 109 2.20 -7.88 15.08
CA PRO A 109 2.59 -8.72 13.95
C PRO A 109 1.82 -10.05 13.88
N GLU A 110 1.52 -10.64 15.05
CA GLU A 110 0.80 -11.91 15.16
C GLU A 110 -0.65 -11.81 14.67
N ALA A 111 -1.32 -10.68 14.90
CA ALA A 111 -2.71 -10.46 14.47
C ALA A 111 -2.83 -10.38 12.95
N VAL A 112 -1.84 -9.76 12.30
CA VAL A 112 -1.75 -9.64 10.84
C VAL A 112 -1.37 -10.97 10.21
N SER A 113 -0.37 -11.67 10.76
CA SER A 113 0.08 -12.97 10.25
C SER A 113 -0.98 -14.07 10.36
N ALA A 114 -1.97 -13.90 11.25
CA ALA A 114 -3.09 -14.82 11.42
C ALA A 114 -4.22 -14.61 10.40
N GLN A 115 -4.19 -13.54 9.59
CA GLN A 115 -5.21 -13.30 8.58
C GLN A 115 -4.91 -14.09 7.32
N ASP A 116 -5.79 -15.04 7.00
CA ASP A 116 -5.71 -15.80 5.76
C ASP A 116 -5.92 -14.87 4.55
N GLY A 117 -4.98 -14.92 3.62
CA GLY A 117 -5.09 -14.24 2.33
C GLY A 117 -4.60 -12.80 2.29
N TRP A 118 -4.14 -12.21 3.41
CA TRP A 118 -3.49 -10.90 3.36
C TRP A 118 -2.05 -11.04 2.85
N PRO A 119 -1.67 -10.37 1.75
CA PRO A 119 -0.30 -10.37 1.24
C PRO A 119 0.57 -9.38 2.03
N ALA A 120 0.42 -9.29 3.36
CA ALA A 120 0.96 -8.19 4.15
C ALA A 120 1.65 -8.66 5.43
N THR A 121 2.71 -7.95 5.81
CA THR A 121 3.44 -8.13 7.07
C THR A 121 3.50 -6.83 7.84
N LEU A 122 3.31 -6.89 9.16
CA LEU A 122 3.41 -5.74 10.05
C LEU A 122 4.66 -5.84 10.93
N THR A 123 5.49 -4.81 10.90
CA THR A 123 6.57 -4.59 11.87
C THR A 123 6.11 -3.54 12.87
N ALA A 124 6.10 -3.87 14.17
CA ALA A 124 5.58 -3.00 15.21
C ALA A 124 6.57 -2.82 16.36
N HIS A 125 6.69 -1.59 16.84
CA HIS A 125 7.35 -1.24 18.11
C HIS A 125 6.40 -0.32 18.89
N PRO A 126 5.44 -0.89 19.64
CA PRO A 126 4.51 -0.12 20.47
C PRO A 126 5.21 0.64 21.61
#